data_AF-A0A380DPH1-F1
#
_entry.id   AF-A0A380DPH1-F1
#
_cell.length_a   1.000
_cell.length_b   1.000
_cell.length_c   1.000
_cell.angle_alpha   90.00
_cell.angle_beta   90.00
_cell.angle_gamma   90.00
#
_symmetry.space_group_name_H-M   'P 1'
#
loop_
_entity.id
_entity.type
_entity.pdbx_description
1 polymer ?
#
loop_
_entity_poly.entity_id
_entity_poly.type
_entity_poly.pdbx_seq_one_letter_code
_entity_poly.pdbx_strand_id
1 'polypeptide(L)' 'MTLFLLEANNLDFASTKEELEAKAASLSTKTIPTLIEVQATENLTHGYFIVEANDEAEAKQFLTKAGISIQLVKKYA' A
#
# COMPACT_ATOMS: atom_id res chain seq x y z
N MET A 1 -10.47 -3.16 -13.69
CA MET A 1 -9.12 -2.98 -13.12
C MET A 1 -8.88 -1.49 -13.01
N THR A 2 -8.49 -1.07 -11.82
CA THR A 2 -8.46 0.33 -11.40
C THR A 2 -7.28 0.49 -10.44
N LEU A 3 -6.63 1.66 -10.47
CA LEU A 3 -5.60 1.98 -9.48
C LEU A 3 -6.25 2.67 -8.28
N PHE A 4 -5.84 2.24 -7.09
CA PHE A 4 -6.28 2.82 -5.83
C PHE A 4 -5.07 3.36 -5.10
N LEU A 5 -5.17 4.61 -4.64
CA LEU A 5 -4.22 5.21 -3.73
C LEU A 5 -4.73 4.99 -2.31
N LEU A 6 -3.96 4.26 -1.51
CA LEU A 6 -4.28 3.96 -0.11
C LEU A 6 -3.25 4.65 0.78
N GLU A 7 -3.72 5.33 1.81
CA GLU A 7 -2.89 6.00 2.80
C GLU A 7 -2.88 5.18 4.11
N ALA A 8 -1.68 4.95 4.62
CA ALA A 8 -1.43 4.50 5.97
C ALA A 8 -0.77 5.61 6.78
N ASN A 9 -1.36 5.98 7.91
CA ASN A 9 -0.86 6.98 8.87
C ASN A 9 -0.03 6.34 9.98
N ASN A 10 0.28 5.05 9.82
CA ASN A 10 1.10 4.29 10.72
C ASN A 10 1.88 3.24 9.91
N LEU A 11 3.20 3.39 9.90
CA LEU A 11 4.15 2.46 9.29
C LEU A 11 4.98 1.70 10.35
N ASP A 12 4.45 1.42 11.54
CA ASP A 12 5.13 0.68 12.62
C ASP A 12 5.74 -0.68 12.18
N PHE A 13 5.33 -1.20 11.02
CA PHE A 13 5.93 -2.40 10.42
C PHE A 13 7.29 -2.17 9.74
N ALA A 14 7.70 -0.91 9.52
CA ALA A 14 8.95 -0.53 8.88
C ALA A 14 9.58 0.65 9.63
N SER A 15 10.78 0.43 10.19
CA SER A 15 11.60 1.45 10.84
C SER A 15 12.53 2.16 9.86
N THR A 16 12.80 1.58 8.69
CA THR A 16 13.58 2.20 7.61
C THR A 16 12.85 2.17 6.27
N LYS A 17 13.29 3.03 5.33
CA LYS A 17 12.81 3.02 3.95
C LYS A 17 13.07 1.68 3.26
N GLU A 18 14.20 1.04 3.56
CA GLU A 18 14.57 -0.26 2.98
C GLU A 18 13.62 -1.37 3.46
N GLU A 19 13.18 -1.35 4.72
CA GLU A 19 12.17 -2.29 5.23
C GLU A 19 10.81 -2.08 4.57
N LEU A 20 10.43 -0.83 4.33
CA LEU A 20 9.22 -0.47 3.58
C LEU A 20 9.29 -0.97 2.13
N GLU A 21 10.42 -0.74 1.45
CA GLU A 21 10.65 -1.20 0.07
C GLU A 21 10.68 -2.72 -0.03
N ALA A 22 11.31 -3.42 0.92
CA ALA A 22 11.31 -4.87 0.98
C ALA A 22 9.90 -5.43 1.17
N LYS A 23 9.10 -4.80 2.06
CA LYS A 23 7.70 -5.15 2.24
C LYS A 23 6.89 -4.88 0.97
N ALA A 24 7.10 -3.75 0.31
CA ALA A 24 6.43 -3.40 -0.93
C ALA A 24 6.76 -4.39 -2.07
N ALA A 25 8.03 -4.76 -2.22
CA ALA A 25 8.46 -5.76 -3.20
C ALA A 25 7.77 -7.13 -2.97
N SER A 26 7.50 -7.51 -1.72
CA SER A 26 6.74 -8.73 -1.40
C SER A 26 5.25 -8.65 -1.79
N LEU A 27 4.72 -7.44 -1.95
CA LEU A 27 3.33 -7.15 -2.33
C LEU A 27 3.17 -6.88 -3.84
N SER A 28 4.26 -6.64 -4.56
CA SER A 28 4.23 -6.53 -6.02
C SER A 28 4.20 -7.92 -6.64
N THR A 29 3.03 -8.33 -7.13
CA THR A 29 2.81 -9.61 -7.81
C THR A 29 2.40 -9.42 -9.28
N LYS A 30 2.30 -10.53 -10.03
CA LYS A 30 1.88 -10.52 -11.45
C LYS A 30 0.36 -10.58 -11.65
N THR A 31 -0.41 -10.61 -10.57
CA THR A 31 -1.88 -10.76 -10.59
C THR A 31 -2.52 -9.78 -9.64
N ILE A 32 -3.70 -9.26 -9.98
CA ILE A 32 -4.45 -8.41 -9.06
C ILE A 32 -5.00 -9.21 -7.87
N PRO A 33 -5.08 -8.62 -6.67
CA PRO A 33 -4.54 -7.30 -6.32
C PRO A 33 -3.00 -7.30 -6.22
N THR A 34 -2.37 -6.22 -6.69
CA THR A 34 -0.91 -6.08 -6.70
C THR A 34 -0.49 -4.66 -6.34
N LEU A 35 0.61 -4.53 -5.58
CA LEU A 35 1.22 -3.23 -5.30
C LEU A 35 2.05 -2.77 -6.50
N ILE A 36 1.76 -1.57 -6.99
CA ILE A 36 2.48 -0.93 -8.10
C ILE A 36 3.60 -0.03 -7.58
N GLU A 37 3.30 0.78 -6.55
CA GLU A 37 4.25 1.74 -6.00
C GLU A 37 3.96 1.98 -4.52
N VAL A 38 5.01 2.29 -3.76
CA VAL A 38 4.91 2.85 -2.41
C VAL A 38 5.75 4.11 -2.31
N GLN A 39 5.22 5.12 -1.63
CA GLN A 39 5.96 6.30 -1.20
C GLN A 39 5.69 6.55 0.28
N ALA A 40 6.67 7.01 1.03
CA ALA A 40 6.47 7.40 2.42
C ALA A 40 7.13 8.73 2.73
N THR A 41 6.64 9.40 3.77
CA THR A 41 7.27 10.61 4.30
C THR A 41 8.65 10.29 4.88
N GLU A 42 9.55 11.27 4.96
CA GLU A 42 10.92 11.05 5.45
C GLU A 42 10.97 10.49 6.87
N ASN A 43 9.99 10.83 7.70
CA ASN A 43 9.82 10.38 9.07
C ASN A 43 8.95 9.11 9.19
N LEU A 44 8.55 8.48 8.08
CA LEU A 44 7.72 7.27 8.02
C LEU A 44 6.38 7.37 8.77
N THR A 45 5.86 8.58 9.00
CA THR A 45 4.55 8.77 9.64
C THR A 45 3.39 8.54 8.69
N HIS A 46 3.60 8.73 7.38
CA HIS A 46 2.60 8.43 6.36
C HIS A 46 3.23 7.60 5.24
N GLY A 47 2.48 6.60 4.77
CA GLY A 47 2.79 5.82 3.58
C GLY A 47 1.62 5.86 2.60
N TYR A 48 1.95 6.02 1.33
CA TYR A 48 1.05 6.07 0.20
C TYR A 48 1.33 4.85 -0.67
N PHE A 49 0.32 4.03 -0.86
CA PHE A 49 0.40 2.76 -1.57
C PHE A 49 -0.49 2.82 -2.80
N ILE A 50 0.07 2.57 -3.98
CA ILE A 50 -0.70 2.46 -5.22
C ILE A 50 -0.93 0.98 -5.47
N VAL A 51 -2.18 0.53 -5.35
CA VAL A 51 -2.58 -0.86 -5.56
C VAL A 51 -3.48 -0.95 -6.79
N GLU A 52 -3.15 -1.88 -7.69
CA GLU A 52 -4.05 -2.26 -8.77
C GLU A 52 -5.00 -3.36 -8.28
N ALA A 53 -6.31 -3.13 -8.39
CA ALA A 53 -7.35 -4.08 -7.97
C ALA A 53 -8.62 -3.93 -8.83
N ASN A 54 -9.61 -4.82 -8.61
CA ASN A 54 -10.92 -4.70 -9.25
C ASN A 54 -11.78 -3.62 -8.61
N ASP A 55 -11.71 -3.51 -7.29
CA ASP A 55 -12.47 -2.55 -6.50
C ASP A 55 -11.70 -2.08 -5.25
N GLU A 56 -12.24 -1.05 -4.60
CA GLU A 56 -11.65 -0.43 -3.41
C GLU A 56 -11.54 -1.40 -2.23
N ALA A 57 -12.54 -2.28 -2.05
CA ALA A 57 -12.56 -3.21 -0.94
C ALA A 57 -11.45 -4.25 -1.07
N GLU A 58 -11.21 -4.75 -2.29
CA GLU A 58 -10.11 -5.65 -2.61
C GLU A 58 -8.76 -4.99 -2.37
N ALA A 59 -8.55 -3.75 -2.84
CA ALA A 59 -7.32 -3.00 -2.59
C ALA A 59 -7.05 -2.78 -1.09
N LYS A 60 -8.09 -2.43 -0.33
CA LYS A 60 -7.99 -2.23 1.12
C LYS A 60 -7.70 -3.54 1.85
N GLN A 61 -8.40 -4.62 1.50
CA GLN A 61 -8.17 -5.93 2.10
C GLN A 61 -6.77 -6.45 1.80
N PHE A 62 -6.23 -6.20 0.61
CA PHE A 62 -4.88 -6.59 0.22
C PHE A 62 -3.83 -6.04 1.17
N LEU A 63 -3.83 -4.73 1.42
CA LEU A 63 -2.89 -4.09 2.35
C LEU A 63 -3.18 -4.45 3.81
N THR A 64 -4.46 -4.56 4.20
CA THR A 64 -4.82 -4.96 5.57
C THR A 64 -4.33 -6.37 5.90
N LYS A 65 -4.44 -7.32 4.96
CA LYS A 65 -3.88 -8.68 5.09
C LYS A 65 -2.36 -8.69 5.19
N ALA A 66 -1.69 -7.70 4.61
CA ALA A 66 -0.25 -7.52 4.73
C ALA A 66 0.19 -6.93 6.09
N GLY A 67 -0.76 -6.58 6.96
CA GLY A 67 -0.51 -5.93 8.24
C GLY A 67 -0.44 -4.40 8.17
N ILE A 68 -0.85 -3.80 7.05
CA ILE A 68 -0.79 -2.35 6.83
C ILE A 68 -2.18 -1.77 7.15
N SER A 69 -2.24 -0.90 8.16
CA SER A 69 -3.50 -0.28 8.58
C SER A 69 -3.82 0.91 7.68
N ILE A 70 -4.88 0.80 6.89
CA ILE A 70 -5.29 1.82 5.90
C ILE A 70 -6.39 2.72 6.47
N GLN A 71 -6.15 4.03 6.45
CA GLN A 71 -7.10 5.04 6.95
C GLN A 71 -7.84 5.72 5.81
N LEU A 72 -7.20 5.93 4.66
CA LEU A 72 -7.81 6.60 3.52
C LEU A 72 -7.64 5.78 2.26
N VAL A 73 -8.68 5.72 1.45
CA VAL A 73 -8.63 5.16 0.09
C VAL A 73 -9.19 6.17 -0.88
N LYS A 74 -8.45 6.43 -1.95
CA LYS A 74 -8.84 7.34 -3.02
C LYS A 74 -8.70 6.62 -4.35
N LYS A 75 -9.76 6.62 -5.15
CA LYS A 75 -9.72 6.10 -6.51
C LYS A 75 -8.75 6.95 -7.36
N TYR A 76 -7.75 6.31 -7.94
CA TYR A 76 -6.76 6.94 -8.82
C TYR A 76 -7.09 6.56 -10.27
N ALA A 77 -8.10 7.26 -10.83
CA ALA A 77 -8.71 7.09 -12.16
C ALA A 77 -9.64 5.87 -12.32
#